data_AF-A0A151MJV0-F1
#
_entry.id   AF-A0A151MJV0-F1
#
_cell.length_a   1.000
_cell.length_b   1.000
_cell.length_c   1.000
_cell.angle_alpha   90.00
_cell.angle_beta   90.00
_cell.angle_gamma   90.00
#
_symmetry.space_group_name_H-M   'P 1'
#
loop_
_entity.id
_entity.type
_entity.pdbx_description
1 polymer ?
#
loop_
_entity_poly.entity_id
_entity_poly.type
_entity_poly.pdbx_seq_one_letter_code
_entity_poly.pdbx_strand_id
1 'polypeptide(L)'
;MAAAGGAGWRLPGRVLELVFSYLELRELRSCALVCKLWHRVLHGDENSEVWRSLAARCLAEEALRTDVLCNVPTYKGKVRAFHHAFSTNDCSRNVYIKKNGFTLHRNPIAQSTDGARTKIGFSEGRHAWEVWWEGPLGTVAVIGIATKRAPMQCQGYVALLGSDDQSWGWNLVDNNLLHNGEVNGSFPQCNNAPKYQIGERIRVILDMEDKTLAFERGYEFLGVAFRGLPKSRLKSHLSLAVELTCQHYTILCGS
;
A
#
# COMPACT_ATOMS: atom_id res chain seq x y z
N MET A 1 12.26 -23.82 52.20
CA MET A 1 11.27 -22.74 52.07
C MET A 1 10.85 -22.65 50.61
N ALA A 2 9.72 -23.27 50.27
CA ALA A 2 9.10 -23.12 48.96
C ALA A 2 8.54 -21.70 48.83
N ALA A 3 8.97 -20.95 47.83
CA ALA A 3 8.33 -19.69 47.49
C ALA A 3 6.94 -20.02 46.91
N ALA A 4 5.91 -19.73 47.69
CA ALA A 4 4.53 -19.75 47.23
C ALA A 4 4.38 -18.73 46.09
N GLY A 5 4.39 -19.20 44.85
CA GLY A 5 4.06 -18.39 43.68
C GLY A 5 2.60 -17.96 43.78
N GLY A 6 2.36 -16.69 44.05
CA GLY A 6 1.02 -16.14 44.19
C GLY A 6 0.15 -16.43 42.96
N ALA A 7 -0.85 -17.29 43.15
CA ALA A 7 -1.98 -17.46 42.23
C ALA A 7 -2.89 -16.22 42.31
N GLY A 8 -2.43 -15.10 41.76
CA GLY A 8 -3.16 -13.85 41.71
C GLY A 8 -3.70 -13.58 40.30
N TRP A 9 -5.02 -13.73 40.12
CA TRP A 9 -5.88 -12.94 39.20
C TRP A 9 -5.48 -12.81 37.72
N ARG A 10 -4.70 -13.75 37.15
CA ARG A 10 -4.43 -13.75 35.71
C ARG A 10 -5.64 -14.31 34.95
N LEU A 11 -6.38 -13.44 34.27
CA LEU A 11 -7.42 -13.84 33.35
C LEU A 11 -6.84 -14.84 32.32
N PRO A 12 -7.55 -15.95 32.03
CA PRO A 12 -7.14 -16.87 30.98
C PRO A 12 -7.00 -16.16 29.64
N GLY A 13 -6.06 -16.61 28.79
CA GLY A 13 -5.79 -15.99 27.49
C GLY A 13 -7.05 -15.86 26.61
N ARG A 14 -7.94 -16.86 26.62
CA ARG A 14 -9.21 -16.83 25.90
C ARG A 14 -10.17 -15.73 26.37
N VAL A 15 -10.18 -15.42 27.67
CA VAL A 15 -11.00 -14.33 28.21
C VAL A 15 -10.43 -12.99 27.78
N LEU A 16 -9.10 -12.83 27.81
CA LEU A 16 -8.44 -11.64 27.28
C LEU A 16 -8.70 -11.45 25.80
N GLU A 17 -8.64 -12.52 25.00
CA GLU A 17 -8.95 -12.49 23.57
C GLU A 17 -10.38 -12.02 23.29
N LEU A 18 -11.36 -12.52 24.04
CA LEU A 18 -12.75 -12.06 23.95
C LEU A 18 -12.90 -10.59 24.35
N VAL A 19 -12.22 -10.14 25.40
CA VAL A 19 -12.28 -8.71 25.79
C VAL A 19 -11.64 -7.84 24.70
N PHE A 20 -10.50 -8.25 24.17
CA PHE A 20 -9.77 -7.50 23.16
C PHE A 20 -10.49 -7.47 21.81
N SER A 21 -11.36 -8.43 21.48
CA SER A 21 -12.08 -8.43 20.19
C SER A 21 -13.02 -7.25 19.98
N TYR A 22 -13.45 -6.60 21.08
CA TYR A 22 -14.27 -5.38 21.06
C TYR A 22 -13.45 -4.10 20.89
N LEU A 23 -12.13 -4.14 21.09
CA LEU A 23 -11.27 -2.96 21.08
C LEU A 23 -10.90 -2.51 19.66
N GLU A 24 -10.66 -1.21 19.49
CA GLU A 24 -10.11 -0.65 18.25
C GLU A 24 -8.60 -0.84 18.15
N LEU A 25 -8.04 -0.69 16.95
CA LEU A 25 -6.60 -0.90 16.71
C LEU A 25 -5.70 -0.07 17.65
N ARG A 26 -6.10 1.17 17.95
CA ARG A 26 -5.34 2.06 18.85
C ARG A 26 -5.31 1.52 20.28
N GLU A 27 -6.41 0.96 20.75
CA GLU A 27 -6.54 0.39 22.08
C GLU A 27 -5.77 -0.93 22.17
N LEU A 28 -5.87 -1.78 21.15
CA LEU A 28 -5.09 -3.02 21.04
C LEU A 28 -3.58 -2.75 21.11
N ARG A 29 -3.12 -1.68 20.42
CA ARG A 29 -1.72 -1.24 20.52
C ARG A 29 -1.34 -0.88 21.96
N SER A 30 -2.19 -0.15 22.68
CA SER A 30 -1.95 0.18 24.08
C SER A 30 -1.94 -1.06 24.97
N CYS A 31 -2.89 -1.98 24.79
CA CYS A 31 -2.96 -3.25 25.51
C CYS A 31 -1.71 -4.11 25.31
N ALA A 32 -1.17 -4.17 24.09
CA ALA A 32 0.04 -4.93 23.79
C ALA A 32 1.29 -4.44 24.54
N LEU A 33 1.27 -3.20 25.07
CA LEU A 33 2.38 -2.62 25.84
C LEU A 33 2.24 -2.83 27.36
N VAL A 34 1.08 -3.28 27.84
CA VAL A 34 0.81 -3.40 29.29
C VAL A 34 1.63 -4.49 29.94
N CYS A 35 1.66 -5.70 29.36
CA CYS A 35 2.46 -6.80 29.89
C CYS A 35 2.75 -7.88 28.84
N LYS A 36 3.73 -8.75 29.13
CA LYS A 36 4.13 -9.87 28.24
C LYS A 36 2.99 -10.83 27.91
N LEU A 37 2.03 -11.03 28.83
CA LEU A 37 0.88 -11.90 28.59
C LEU A 37 -0.05 -11.30 27.52
N TRP A 38 -0.40 -10.02 27.65
CA TRP A 38 -1.30 -9.34 26.71
C TRP A 38 -0.65 -9.18 25.35
N HIS A 39 0.64 -8.86 25.33
CA HIS A 39 1.44 -8.89 24.12
C HIS A 39 1.36 -10.26 23.42
N ARG A 40 1.56 -11.35 24.16
CA ARG A 40 1.48 -12.71 23.60
C ARG A 40 0.07 -13.04 23.10
N VAL A 41 -0.98 -12.64 23.81
CA VAL A 41 -2.38 -12.87 23.37
C VAL A 41 -2.65 -12.14 22.06
N LEU A 42 -2.19 -10.90 21.92
CA LEU A 42 -2.43 -10.08 20.73
C LEU A 42 -1.54 -10.42 19.53
N HIS A 43 -0.32 -10.89 19.78
CA HIS A 43 0.68 -11.13 18.73
C HIS A 43 1.00 -12.60 18.47
N GLY A 44 0.52 -13.52 19.32
CA GLY A 44 0.81 -14.95 19.22
C GLY A 44 0.05 -15.66 18.10
N ASP A 45 -1.15 -15.20 17.77
CA ASP A 45 -1.93 -15.67 16.63
C ASP A 45 -2.54 -14.47 15.88
N GLU A 46 -2.08 -14.27 14.65
CA GLU A 46 -2.55 -13.20 13.76
C GLU A 46 -3.95 -13.48 13.15
N ASN A 47 -4.48 -14.67 13.37
CA ASN A 47 -5.81 -15.13 12.98
C ASN A 47 -6.74 -15.36 14.19
N SER A 48 -6.36 -14.86 15.36
CA SER A 48 -7.19 -14.88 16.57
C SER A 48 -8.53 -14.16 16.37
N GLU A 49 -9.46 -14.41 17.28
CA GLU A 49 -10.80 -13.80 17.25
C GLU A 49 -10.71 -12.27 17.34
N VAL A 50 -9.68 -11.74 18.01
CA VAL A 50 -9.40 -10.30 18.06
C VAL A 50 -9.22 -9.73 16.66
N TRP A 51 -8.35 -10.35 15.85
CA TRP A 51 -8.04 -9.85 14.51
C TRP A 51 -9.17 -10.14 13.53
N ARG A 52 -9.89 -11.26 13.67
CA ARG A 52 -11.11 -11.55 12.90
C ARG A 52 -12.19 -10.50 13.12
N SER A 53 -12.50 -10.23 14.38
CA SER A 53 -13.51 -9.24 14.78
C SER A 53 -13.12 -7.83 14.35
N LEU A 54 -11.83 -7.45 14.45
CA LEU A 54 -11.36 -6.16 13.95
C LEU A 54 -11.43 -6.07 12.42
N ALA A 55 -11.00 -7.13 11.72
CA ALA A 55 -11.08 -7.19 10.27
C ALA A 55 -12.53 -7.06 9.77
N ALA A 56 -13.47 -7.78 10.38
CA ALA A 56 -14.90 -7.72 10.02
C ALA A 56 -15.52 -6.33 10.23
N ARG A 57 -15.02 -5.54 11.19
CA ARG A 57 -15.48 -4.17 11.45
C ARG A 57 -14.83 -3.13 10.53
N CYS A 58 -13.57 -3.34 10.15
CA CYS A 58 -12.79 -2.34 9.40
C CYS A 58 -12.83 -2.55 7.88
N LEU A 59 -12.90 -3.81 7.42
CA LEU A 59 -12.85 -4.15 6.00
C LEU A 59 -14.26 -4.36 5.44
N ALA A 60 -14.47 -3.92 4.20
CA ALA A 60 -15.66 -4.28 3.46
C ALA A 60 -15.68 -5.80 3.22
N GLU A 61 -16.86 -6.42 3.34
CA GLU A 61 -17.03 -7.87 3.16
C GLU A 61 -16.53 -8.36 1.79
N GLU A 62 -16.72 -7.53 0.74
CA GLU A 62 -16.18 -7.79 -0.60
C GLU A 62 -14.66 -7.97 -0.59
N ALA A 63 -13.91 -7.16 0.16
CA ALA A 63 -12.45 -7.23 0.20
C ALA A 63 -11.93 -8.54 0.82
N LEU A 64 -12.72 -9.14 1.72
CA LEU A 64 -12.41 -10.42 2.35
C LEU A 64 -12.72 -11.62 1.44
N ARG A 65 -13.62 -11.43 0.46
CA ARG A 65 -14.13 -12.49 -0.43
C ARG A 65 -13.50 -12.48 -1.81
N THR A 66 -12.95 -11.35 -2.26
CA THR A 66 -12.29 -11.22 -3.57
C THR A 66 -10.81 -11.61 -3.50
N ASP A 67 -10.18 -11.69 -4.67
CA ASP A 67 -8.75 -11.93 -4.84
C ASP A 67 -7.87 -10.73 -4.45
N VAL A 68 -8.49 -9.60 -4.04
CA VAL A 68 -7.78 -8.41 -3.57
C VAL A 68 -6.85 -8.80 -2.44
N LEU A 69 -7.31 -9.41 -1.36
CA LEU A 69 -6.45 -9.77 -0.23
C LEU A 69 -5.94 -11.22 -0.25
N CYS A 70 -5.89 -11.88 -1.41
CA CYS A 70 -5.54 -13.32 -1.48
C CYS A 70 -4.11 -13.61 -1.02
N ASN A 71 -3.17 -12.70 -1.27
CA ASN A 71 -1.77 -12.80 -0.86
C ASN A 71 -1.51 -12.36 0.60
N VAL A 72 -2.58 -12.02 1.35
CA VAL A 72 -2.50 -11.59 2.74
C VAL A 72 -3.21 -12.61 3.63
N PRO A 73 -2.48 -13.62 4.15
CA PRO A 73 -3.10 -14.81 4.73
C PRO A 73 -3.69 -14.58 6.13
N THR A 74 -3.25 -13.55 6.86
CA THR A 74 -3.69 -13.30 8.23
C THR A 74 -4.68 -12.16 8.36
N TYR A 75 -5.65 -12.25 9.27
CA TYR A 75 -6.61 -11.16 9.52
C TYR A 75 -5.91 -9.89 10.00
N LYS A 76 -4.90 -10.02 10.87
CA LYS A 76 -4.03 -8.89 11.25
C LYS A 76 -3.33 -8.28 10.04
N GLY A 77 -2.81 -9.11 9.14
CA GLY A 77 -2.21 -8.68 7.88
C GLY A 77 -3.20 -7.92 7.00
N LYS A 78 -4.45 -8.39 6.90
CA LYS A 78 -5.52 -7.73 6.13
C LYS A 78 -5.89 -6.36 6.71
N VAL A 79 -6.02 -6.27 8.03
CA VAL A 79 -6.20 -4.98 8.74
C VAL A 79 -5.04 -4.05 8.45
N ARG A 80 -3.79 -4.54 8.57
CA ARG A 80 -2.59 -3.76 8.25
C ARG A 80 -2.63 -3.26 6.80
N ALA A 81 -2.91 -4.12 5.83
CA ALA A 81 -3.02 -3.74 4.42
C ALA A 81 -4.05 -2.62 4.23
N PHE A 82 -5.21 -2.70 4.89
CA PHE A 82 -6.26 -1.67 4.81
C PHE A 82 -5.82 -0.30 5.34
N HIS A 83 -4.99 -0.27 6.39
CA HIS A 83 -4.40 0.98 6.89
C HIS A 83 -3.40 1.60 5.93
N HIS A 84 -2.81 0.82 5.03
CA HIS A 84 -1.92 1.29 3.97
C HIS A 84 -2.60 1.42 2.60
N ALA A 85 -3.91 1.17 2.51
CA ALA A 85 -4.68 1.33 1.28
C ALA A 85 -4.81 2.80 0.84
N PHE A 86 -5.58 3.08 -0.21
CA PHE A 86 -5.72 4.45 -0.72
C PHE A 86 -6.40 5.39 0.27
N SER A 87 -5.96 6.65 0.23
CA SER A 87 -6.58 7.73 0.96
C SER A 87 -7.73 8.33 0.13
N THR A 88 -8.92 8.42 0.73
CA THR A 88 -10.04 9.19 0.17
C THR A 88 -9.81 10.70 0.24
N ASN A 89 -8.84 11.14 1.06
CA ASN A 89 -8.55 12.54 1.30
C ASN A 89 -7.31 13.03 0.53
N ASP A 90 -6.62 12.13 -0.17
CA ASP A 90 -5.38 12.43 -0.88
C ASP A 90 -5.39 11.80 -2.28
N CYS A 91 -6.37 12.25 -3.07
CA CYS A 91 -6.61 11.83 -4.43
C CYS A 91 -7.21 12.97 -5.26
N SER A 92 -7.18 12.85 -6.59
CA SER A 92 -7.87 13.78 -7.49
C SER A 92 -9.36 13.90 -7.16
N ARG A 93 -9.97 15.04 -7.49
CA ARG A 93 -11.43 15.23 -7.44
C ARG A 93 -12.19 14.37 -8.45
N ASN A 94 -11.51 13.90 -9.49
CA ASN A 94 -12.10 13.03 -10.52
C ASN A 94 -11.99 11.54 -10.14
N VAL A 95 -11.60 11.25 -8.91
CA VAL A 95 -11.28 9.93 -8.42
C VAL A 95 -12.15 9.62 -7.22
N TYR A 96 -12.61 8.38 -7.16
CA TYR A 96 -13.31 7.82 -6.02
C TYR A 96 -12.67 6.51 -5.60
N ILE A 97 -12.35 6.36 -4.32
CA ILE A 97 -11.87 5.09 -3.75
C ILE A 97 -13.09 4.26 -3.33
N LYS A 98 -13.21 3.03 -3.86
CA LYS A 98 -14.28 2.09 -3.51
C LYS A 98 -14.27 1.77 -2.01
N LYS A 99 -15.40 1.26 -1.51
CA LYS A 99 -15.56 0.93 -0.08
C LYS A 99 -14.52 -0.07 0.44
N ASN A 100 -14.04 -0.98 -0.40
CA ASN A 100 -12.92 -1.87 -0.06
C ASN A 100 -11.61 -1.14 0.31
N GLY A 101 -11.45 0.14 -0.05
CA GLY A 101 -10.27 0.97 0.22
C GLY A 101 -9.07 0.70 -0.69
N PHE A 102 -9.04 -0.45 -1.36
CA PHE A 102 -7.92 -0.88 -2.20
C PHE A 102 -8.11 -0.49 -3.66
N THR A 103 -9.35 -0.26 -4.09
CA THR A 103 -9.68 0.03 -5.48
C THR A 103 -10.03 1.49 -5.70
N LEU A 104 -9.46 2.11 -6.72
CA LEU A 104 -9.91 3.41 -7.23
C LEU A 104 -10.69 3.23 -8.49
N HIS A 105 -11.64 4.14 -8.63
CA HIS A 105 -12.37 4.39 -9.83
C HIS A 105 -12.11 5.83 -10.28
N ARG A 106 -11.75 6.01 -11.55
CA ARG A 106 -11.59 7.32 -12.17
C ARG A 106 -12.86 7.67 -12.95
N ASN A 107 -13.44 8.83 -12.70
CA ASN A 107 -14.56 9.33 -13.48
C ASN A 107 -14.12 9.65 -14.93
N PRO A 108 -14.97 9.44 -15.94
CA PRO A 108 -14.61 9.64 -17.35
C PRO A 108 -14.52 11.14 -17.70
N ILE A 109 -13.45 11.79 -17.27
CA ILE A 109 -13.17 13.20 -17.51
C ILE A 109 -12.14 13.34 -18.63
N ALA A 110 -12.49 14.06 -19.69
CA ALA A 110 -11.57 14.32 -20.80
C ALA A 110 -10.46 15.30 -20.40
N GLN A 111 -9.29 15.18 -21.04
CA GLN A 111 -8.16 16.10 -20.88
C GLN A 111 -7.76 16.31 -19.42
N SER A 112 -7.74 15.23 -18.65
CA SER A 112 -7.33 15.23 -17.24
C SER A 112 -6.54 13.98 -16.95
N THR A 113 -5.45 14.15 -16.21
CA THR A 113 -4.70 13.07 -15.60
C THR A 113 -4.95 13.13 -14.10
N ASP A 114 -5.24 11.98 -13.50
CA ASP A 114 -5.70 11.89 -12.13
C ASP A 114 -4.96 10.77 -11.38
N GLY A 115 -4.58 11.04 -10.13
CA GLY A 115 -3.91 10.08 -9.28
C GLY A 115 -4.45 10.03 -7.85
N ALA A 116 -3.90 9.11 -7.08
CA ALA A 116 -4.18 8.98 -5.65
C ALA A 116 -2.98 8.42 -4.90
N ARG A 117 -2.90 8.79 -3.62
CA ARG A 117 -1.88 8.31 -2.67
C ARG A 117 -2.47 7.36 -1.63
N THR A 118 -1.60 6.54 -1.04
CA THR A 118 -1.94 5.74 0.15
C THR A 118 -2.13 6.59 1.40
N LYS A 119 -2.89 6.07 2.38
CA LYS A 119 -3.16 6.72 3.67
C LYS A 119 -1.89 7.01 4.48
N ILE A 120 -0.93 6.10 4.41
CA ILE A 120 0.33 6.13 5.15
C ILE A 120 1.47 6.14 4.15
N GLY A 121 2.45 7.02 4.37
CA GLY A 121 3.71 7.01 3.64
C GLY A 121 4.87 6.57 4.53
N PHE A 122 5.94 6.14 3.89
CA PHE A 122 7.08 5.47 4.50
C PHE A 122 8.28 6.40 4.64
N SER A 123 9.02 6.25 5.73
CA SER A 123 10.25 7.01 6.01
C SER A 123 11.48 6.13 6.28
N GLU A 124 11.25 4.87 6.65
CA GLU A 124 12.26 3.89 7.04
C GLU A 124 11.80 2.47 6.70
N GLY A 125 12.73 1.52 6.68
CA GLY A 125 12.46 0.10 6.40
C GLY A 125 12.22 -0.22 4.92
N ARG A 126 11.88 -1.49 4.68
CA ARG A 126 11.56 -2.04 3.36
C ARG A 126 10.08 -2.36 3.28
N HIS A 127 9.45 -1.98 2.18
CA HIS A 127 8.01 -2.12 1.97
C HIS A 127 7.75 -2.67 0.58
N ALA A 128 6.78 -3.55 0.47
CA ALA A 128 6.35 -4.06 -0.82
C ALA A 128 4.83 -3.97 -0.97
N TRP A 129 4.38 -3.76 -2.19
CA TRP A 129 2.96 -3.80 -2.48
C TRP A 129 2.67 -4.20 -3.92
N GLU A 130 1.49 -4.75 -4.17
CA GLU A 130 1.05 -5.09 -5.54
C GLU A 130 0.13 -4.02 -6.10
N VAL A 131 0.24 -3.77 -7.41
CA VAL A 131 -0.64 -2.91 -8.20
C VAL A 131 -1.01 -3.65 -9.49
N TRP A 132 -2.28 -3.59 -9.87
CA TRP A 132 -2.77 -4.10 -11.15
C TRP A 132 -3.97 -3.32 -11.65
N TRP A 133 -4.29 -3.49 -12.94
CA TRP A 133 -5.44 -2.92 -13.62
C TRP A 133 -6.45 -4.01 -13.99
N GLU A 134 -7.74 -3.72 -13.80
CA GLU A 134 -8.83 -4.58 -14.29
C GLU A 134 -9.18 -4.32 -15.77
N GLY A 135 -8.62 -3.25 -16.37
CA GLY A 135 -8.87 -2.84 -17.74
C GLY A 135 -7.62 -2.34 -18.47
N PRO A 136 -7.76 -1.81 -19.70
CA PRO A 136 -6.64 -1.25 -20.44
C PRO A 136 -6.07 0.00 -19.74
N LEU A 137 -4.75 0.20 -19.84
CA LEU A 137 -4.04 1.32 -19.21
C LEU A 137 -4.52 2.70 -19.70
N GLY A 138 -4.92 2.79 -20.97
CA GLY A 138 -5.19 4.06 -21.65
C GLY A 138 -3.93 4.64 -22.30
N THR A 139 -3.84 5.96 -22.39
CA THR A 139 -2.71 6.66 -23.02
C THR A 139 -1.54 6.90 -22.08
N VAL A 140 -1.85 7.08 -20.79
CA VAL A 140 -0.85 7.27 -19.73
C VAL A 140 -1.28 6.47 -18.51
N ALA A 141 -0.36 5.67 -17.99
CA ALA A 141 -0.51 4.92 -16.75
C ALA A 141 0.84 4.79 -16.06
N VAL A 142 0.96 5.43 -14.89
CA VAL A 142 2.22 5.52 -14.16
C VAL A 142 2.01 4.96 -12.75
N ILE A 143 2.92 4.07 -12.33
CA ILE A 143 3.04 3.63 -10.94
C ILE A 143 4.30 4.17 -10.32
N GLY A 144 4.26 4.48 -9.04
CA GLY A 144 5.48 4.76 -8.32
C GLY A 144 5.23 5.33 -6.94
N ILE A 145 6.06 6.28 -6.54
CA ILE A 145 6.00 6.90 -5.24
C ILE A 145 6.00 8.41 -5.38
N ALA A 146 5.34 9.07 -4.43
CA ALA A 146 5.25 10.52 -4.38
C ALA A 146 5.37 11.00 -2.95
N THR A 147 5.94 12.18 -2.78
CA THR A 147 5.80 12.92 -1.53
C THR A 147 4.39 13.51 -1.43
N LYS A 148 4.02 13.94 -0.22
CA LYS A 148 2.77 14.68 0.02
C LYS A 148 2.65 15.99 -0.80
N ARG A 149 3.76 16.52 -1.31
CA ARG A 149 3.77 17.77 -2.09
C ARG A 149 3.45 17.58 -3.57
N ALA A 150 3.62 16.36 -4.10
CA ALA A 150 3.34 16.11 -5.51
C ALA A 150 1.85 16.36 -5.81
N PRO A 151 1.50 16.94 -6.97
CA PRO A 151 0.12 17.11 -7.38
C PRO A 151 -0.53 15.74 -7.66
N MET A 152 -1.82 15.59 -7.35
CA MET A 152 -2.61 14.37 -7.67
C MET A 152 -3.57 14.57 -8.85
N GLN A 153 -3.47 15.71 -9.54
CA GLN A 153 -4.28 16.02 -10.72
C GLN A 153 -3.53 17.03 -11.59
N CYS A 154 -3.59 16.84 -12.91
CA CYS A 154 -3.18 17.86 -13.88
C CYS A 154 -4.07 17.85 -15.13
N GLN A 155 -4.01 18.94 -15.90
CA GLN A 155 -4.74 19.05 -17.16
C GLN A 155 -3.97 18.36 -18.30
N GLY A 156 -4.70 17.76 -19.23
CA GLY A 156 -4.16 17.02 -20.37
C GLY A 156 -3.98 15.53 -20.08
N TYR A 157 -3.44 14.80 -21.06
CA TYR A 157 -3.04 13.40 -20.93
C TYR A 157 -1.52 13.33 -20.87
N VAL A 158 -0.97 13.76 -19.73
CA VAL A 158 0.46 13.81 -19.48
C VAL A 158 0.77 13.01 -18.23
N ALA A 159 1.99 12.50 -18.13
CA ALA A 159 2.44 11.84 -16.91
C ALA A 159 2.52 12.84 -15.76
N LEU A 160 1.73 12.60 -14.73
CA LEU A 160 1.70 13.34 -13.48
C LEU A 160 2.83 12.87 -12.56
N LEU A 161 3.01 11.56 -12.39
CA LEU A 161 4.09 11.01 -11.58
C LEU A 161 5.41 11.07 -12.34
N GLY A 162 6.39 11.73 -11.71
CA GLY A 162 7.68 12.04 -12.31
C GLY A 162 7.72 13.38 -13.05
N SER A 163 6.61 14.14 -13.09
CA SER A 163 6.58 15.49 -13.69
C SER A 163 7.37 16.53 -12.92
N ASP A 164 7.68 16.25 -11.65
CA ASP A 164 8.41 17.12 -10.74
C ASP A 164 9.46 16.34 -9.91
N ASP A 165 10.16 17.05 -9.03
CA ASP A 165 11.13 16.50 -8.08
C ASP A 165 10.46 15.84 -6.85
N GLN A 166 9.12 15.84 -6.80
CA GLN A 166 8.34 15.30 -5.68
C GLN A 166 7.80 13.90 -5.95
N SER A 167 8.04 13.33 -7.14
CA SER A 167 7.52 12.02 -7.53
C SER A 167 8.47 11.24 -8.44
N TRP A 168 8.40 9.91 -8.36
CA TRP A 168 9.16 8.96 -9.17
C TRP A 168 8.17 7.96 -9.74
N GLY A 169 8.16 7.80 -11.07
CA GLY A 169 7.13 7.02 -11.77
C GLY A 169 7.70 6.11 -12.84
N TRP A 170 7.14 4.91 -12.98
CA TRP A 170 7.33 4.05 -14.14
C TRP A 170 6.07 4.08 -15.00
N ASN A 171 6.18 4.67 -16.19
CA ASN A 171 5.12 4.69 -17.18
C ASN A 171 5.04 3.33 -17.88
N LEU A 172 3.95 2.61 -17.63
CA LEU A 172 3.70 1.26 -18.12
C LEU A 172 3.30 1.20 -19.60
N VAL A 173 2.86 2.33 -20.17
CA VAL A 173 2.49 2.41 -21.58
C VAL A 173 3.75 2.41 -22.44
N ASP A 174 4.73 3.25 -22.09
CA ASP A 174 5.95 3.45 -22.88
C ASP A 174 7.16 2.69 -22.35
N ASN A 175 7.08 2.12 -21.15
CA ASN A 175 8.20 1.50 -20.43
C ASN A 175 9.32 2.51 -20.11
N ASN A 176 8.93 3.70 -19.65
CA ASN A 176 9.87 4.78 -19.32
C ASN A 176 9.85 5.09 -17.82
N LEU A 177 11.02 5.37 -17.27
CA LEU A 177 11.16 5.94 -15.93
C LEU A 177 11.07 7.46 -15.99
N LEU A 178 10.32 8.05 -15.07
CA LEU A 178 10.00 9.47 -15.04
C LEU A 178 10.37 10.06 -13.67
N HIS A 179 11.11 11.16 -13.68
CA HIS A 179 11.42 11.97 -12.51
C HIS A 179 11.89 13.36 -12.93
N ASN A 180 11.55 14.40 -12.16
CA ASN A 180 12.01 15.77 -12.40
C ASN A 180 11.60 16.33 -13.77
N GLY A 181 10.47 15.88 -14.32
CA GLY A 181 9.98 16.28 -15.64
C GLY A 181 10.72 15.63 -16.80
N GLU A 182 11.62 14.69 -16.53
CA GLU A 182 12.49 14.06 -17.53
C GLU A 182 12.22 12.55 -17.65
N VAL A 183 12.61 12.00 -18.81
CA VAL A 183 12.63 10.55 -19.06
C VAL A 183 14.01 10.01 -18.70
N ASN A 184 14.08 9.22 -17.62
CA ASN A 184 15.33 8.69 -17.06
C ASN A 184 15.75 7.34 -17.67
N GLY A 185 15.26 7.03 -18.87
CA GLY A 185 15.55 5.82 -19.62
C GLY A 185 14.42 4.78 -19.61
N SER A 186 14.62 3.71 -20.36
CA SER A 186 13.68 2.60 -20.46
C SER A 186 13.79 1.63 -19.29
N PHE A 187 12.66 1.04 -18.91
CA PHE A 187 12.58 0.02 -17.86
C PHE A 187 11.47 -1.00 -18.17
N PRO A 188 11.74 -2.31 -18.02
CA PRO A 188 13.00 -2.92 -17.59
C PRO A 188 14.17 -2.75 -18.58
N GLN A 189 15.40 -2.84 -18.08
CA GLN A 189 16.62 -2.76 -18.91
C GLN A 189 16.90 -4.08 -19.63
N CYS A 190 16.04 -4.43 -20.59
CA CYS A 190 16.22 -5.60 -21.44
C CYS A 190 15.77 -5.33 -22.88
N ASN A 191 16.27 -6.14 -23.81
CA ASN A 191 15.83 -6.08 -25.21
C ASN A 191 14.37 -6.51 -25.30
N ASN A 192 13.56 -5.70 -25.97
CA ASN A 192 12.12 -5.94 -26.15
C ASN A 192 11.36 -6.14 -24.83
N ALA A 193 11.60 -5.23 -23.87
CA ALA A 193 10.89 -5.19 -22.60
C ALA A 193 9.37 -5.41 -22.79
N PRO A 194 8.78 -6.44 -22.15
CA PRO A 194 7.38 -6.77 -22.36
C PRO A 194 6.49 -5.63 -21.88
N LYS A 195 5.45 -5.32 -22.65
CA LYS A 195 4.42 -4.37 -22.23
C LYS A 195 3.55 -4.98 -21.13
N TYR A 196 2.90 -4.11 -20.35
CA TYR A 196 1.94 -4.52 -19.34
C TYR A 196 0.78 -5.31 -19.97
N GLN A 197 0.34 -6.37 -19.31
CA GLN A 197 -0.86 -7.12 -19.70
C GLN A 197 -2.00 -6.89 -18.70
N ILE A 198 -3.24 -6.79 -19.18
CA ILE A 198 -4.40 -6.57 -18.32
C ILE A 198 -4.50 -7.67 -17.26
N GLY A 199 -4.75 -7.29 -16.00
CA GLY A 199 -4.83 -8.21 -14.87
C GLY A 199 -3.48 -8.63 -14.28
N GLU A 200 -2.37 -8.25 -14.92
CA GLU A 200 -1.04 -8.53 -14.39
C GLU A 200 -0.75 -7.71 -13.14
N ARG A 201 -0.17 -8.39 -12.13
CA ARG A 201 0.24 -7.79 -10.87
C ARG A 201 1.69 -7.40 -10.93
N ILE A 202 1.95 -6.10 -10.74
CA ILE A 202 3.28 -5.56 -10.54
C ILE A 202 3.47 -5.35 -9.06
N ARG A 203 4.50 -5.98 -8.50
CA ARG A 203 4.93 -5.68 -7.14
C ARG A 203 5.94 -4.53 -7.18
N VAL A 204 5.70 -3.51 -6.39
CA VAL A 204 6.62 -2.39 -6.18
C VAL A 204 7.34 -2.62 -4.86
N ILE A 205 8.65 -2.35 -4.85
CA ILE A 205 9.52 -2.56 -3.69
C ILE A 205 10.20 -1.24 -3.38
N LEU A 206 9.87 -0.68 -2.22
CA LEU A 206 10.47 0.54 -1.70
C LEU A 206 11.43 0.20 -0.58
N ASP A 207 12.71 0.48 -0.80
CA ASP A 207 13.74 0.37 0.22
C ASP A 207 14.12 1.78 0.71
N MET A 208 13.67 2.14 1.91
CA MET A 208 14.01 3.41 2.53
C MET A 208 15.36 3.38 3.26
N GLU A 209 16.01 2.24 3.39
CA GLU A 209 17.36 2.11 3.94
C GLU A 209 18.38 2.36 2.82
N ASP A 210 18.27 1.60 1.73
CA ASP A 210 19.15 1.70 0.55
C ASP A 210 18.73 2.80 -0.43
N LYS A 211 17.59 3.46 -0.18
CA LYS A 211 17.03 4.55 -0.99
C LYS A 211 16.79 4.15 -2.44
N THR A 212 16.11 3.01 -2.61
CA THR A 212 15.79 2.45 -3.93
C THR A 212 14.30 2.21 -4.12
N LEU A 213 13.86 2.33 -5.38
CA LEU A 213 12.56 1.86 -5.84
C LEU A 213 12.79 0.81 -6.93
N ALA A 214 12.21 -0.37 -6.76
CA ALA A 214 12.33 -1.49 -7.68
C ALA A 214 10.96 -2.11 -7.98
N PHE A 215 10.92 -2.95 -9.00
CA PHE A 215 9.69 -3.60 -9.44
C PHE A 215 9.90 -5.09 -9.70
N GLU A 216 8.86 -5.86 -9.44
CA GLU A 216 8.73 -7.29 -9.70
C GLU A 216 7.48 -7.54 -10.54
N ARG A 217 7.56 -8.47 -11.49
CA ARG A 217 6.44 -8.87 -12.37
C ARG A 217 6.42 -10.39 -12.45
N GLY A 218 5.32 -11.03 -12.05
CA GLY A 218 5.20 -12.49 -12.11
C GLY A 218 6.30 -13.25 -11.34
N TYR A 219 6.72 -12.73 -10.17
CA TYR A 219 7.85 -13.21 -9.38
C TYR A 219 9.25 -13.01 -9.99
N GLU A 220 9.36 -12.31 -11.12
CA GLU A 220 10.62 -11.91 -11.72
C GLU A 220 11.01 -10.50 -11.25
N PHE A 221 12.23 -10.36 -10.71
CA PHE A 221 12.78 -9.07 -10.32
C PHE A 221 13.29 -8.31 -11.55
N LEU A 222 12.69 -7.15 -11.82
CA LEU A 222 12.96 -6.35 -13.02
C LEU A 222 14.17 -5.41 -12.88
N GLY A 223 14.75 -5.32 -11.68
CA GLY A 223 15.84 -4.41 -11.36
C GLY A 223 15.40 -3.18 -10.56
N VAL A 224 16.40 -2.40 -10.15
CA VAL A 224 16.20 -1.12 -9.46
C VAL A 224 15.92 -0.03 -10.48
N ALA A 225 14.74 0.57 -10.42
CA ALA A 225 14.33 1.66 -11.29
C ALA A 225 14.91 3.01 -10.84
N PHE A 226 14.82 3.32 -9.54
CA PHE A 226 15.31 4.58 -8.99
C PHE A 226 16.26 4.35 -7.82
N ARG A 227 17.28 5.22 -7.72
CA ARG A 227 18.25 5.26 -6.63
C ARG A 227 18.34 6.68 -6.08
N GLY A 228 18.86 6.81 -4.86
CA GLY A 228 19.07 8.12 -4.25
C GLY A 228 17.77 8.81 -3.82
N LEU A 229 16.73 8.04 -3.50
CA LEU A 229 15.49 8.57 -2.94
C LEU A 229 15.78 9.46 -1.72
N PRO A 230 15.07 10.60 -1.56
CA PRO A 230 15.42 11.62 -0.59
C PRO A 230 15.38 11.11 0.87
N LYS A 231 16.31 11.59 1.69
CA LYS A 231 16.27 11.42 3.15
C LYS A 231 15.28 12.42 3.74
N SER A 232 14.21 11.93 4.36
CA SER A 232 13.19 12.79 4.98
C SER A 232 13.76 13.53 6.19
N ARG A 233 14.12 14.80 6.04
CA ARG A 233 14.10 15.74 7.16
C ARG A 233 12.94 16.70 6.92
N LEU A 234 11.86 16.43 7.65
CA LEU A 234 10.62 17.22 7.75
C LEU A 234 9.68 17.12 6.53
N LYS A 235 8.74 16.15 6.62
CA LYS A 235 7.49 16.03 5.83
C LYS A 235 7.54 15.48 4.39
N SER A 236 8.54 14.71 4.00
CA SER A 236 8.47 13.91 2.77
C SER A 236 8.12 12.44 3.11
N HIS A 237 6.84 12.17 3.37
CA HIS A 237 6.33 10.79 3.42
C HIS A 237 6.20 10.29 1.99
N LEU A 238 6.92 9.22 1.63
CA LEU A 238 6.75 8.58 0.32
C LEU A 238 5.58 7.61 0.43
N SER A 239 4.49 7.97 -0.21
CA SER A 239 3.34 7.10 -0.41
C SER A 239 3.38 6.60 -1.83
N LEU A 240 2.88 5.39 -2.00
CA LEU A 240 2.55 4.87 -3.31
C LEU A 240 1.54 5.78 -3.99
N ALA A 241 1.82 6.11 -5.25
CA ALA A 241 0.92 6.86 -6.10
C ALA A 241 0.69 6.10 -7.40
N VAL A 242 -0.56 6.11 -7.85
CA VAL A 242 -0.97 5.55 -9.14
C VAL A 242 -1.69 6.63 -9.91
N GLU A 243 -1.40 6.71 -11.20
CA GLU A 243 -1.96 7.66 -12.15
C GLU A 243 -2.74 6.91 -13.23
N LEU A 244 -3.93 7.41 -13.57
CA LEU A 244 -4.81 6.78 -14.53
C LEU A 244 -5.33 7.73 -15.60
N THR A 245 -5.49 7.17 -16.80
CA THR A 245 -6.43 7.66 -17.82
C THR A 245 -7.68 6.76 -17.96
N CYS A 246 -7.62 5.48 -17.55
CA CYS A 246 -8.74 4.49 -17.60
C CYS A 246 -8.92 3.68 -16.29
N GLN A 247 -10.13 3.11 -16.09
CA GLN A 247 -10.73 2.75 -14.80
C GLN A 247 -10.27 1.40 -14.18
N HIS A 248 -10.12 1.43 -12.85
CA HIS A 248 -9.94 0.32 -11.90
C HIS A 248 -8.50 -0.17 -11.67
N TYR A 249 -8.05 -0.02 -10.41
CA TYR A 249 -6.84 -0.65 -9.92
C TYR A 249 -7.05 -1.28 -8.55
N THR A 250 -6.06 -2.01 -8.03
CA THR A 250 -6.04 -2.41 -6.62
C THR A 250 -4.62 -2.32 -6.03
N ILE A 251 -4.46 -1.84 -4.79
CA ILE A 251 -3.19 -1.92 -4.03
C ILE A 251 -3.25 -3.01 -2.98
N LEU A 252 -2.14 -3.73 -2.78
CA LEU A 252 -1.91 -4.52 -1.58
C LEU A 252 -0.61 -4.18 -0.88
N CYS A 253 -0.63 -3.45 0.23
CA CYS A 253 0.57 -3.25 1.03
C CYS A 253 0.85 -4.45 1.94
N GLY A 254 1.92 -5.19 1.63
CA GLY A 254 2.51 -6.21 2.48
C GLY A 254 3.91 -5.78 2.89
N SER A 255 4.07 -5.28 4.11
CA SER A 255 5.36 -5.15 4.78
C SER A 255 5.79 -6.50 5.37
#